data_AF-M5RSA5-F1
#
_entry.id   AF-M5RSA5-F1
#
_cell.length_a   1.000
_cell.length_b   1.000
_cell.length_c   1.000
_cell.angle_alpha   90.00
_cell.angle_beta   90.00
_cell.angle_gamma   90.00
#
_symmetry.space_group_name_H-M   'P 1'
#
loop_
_entity.id
_entity.type
_entity.pdbx_description
1 polymer ?
#
loop_
_entity_poly.entity_id
_entity_poly.type
_entity_poly.pdbx_seq_one_letter_code
_entity_poly.pdbx_strand_id
1 'polypeptide(L)'
;MKLSSKLFIFVLASATFGLVGCKDEGTNAGTGVESSPPPATVDDHAGHAHPTEGPHHGGLIELGNEEYHAELIHDDDTGSVTIYVLNAAATEQVPIESTEVTINVKHDGKPEQFKLAASPDANDPQGKSSRFVSTDAELGEHLDEEGADPKLVLTINGKSYRGTIAHDHDHEGHDHE
;
A
#
# COMPACT_ATOMS: atom_id res chain seq x y z
N MET A 1 -17.23 29.64 31.90
CA MET A 1 -16.15 30.01 32.85
C MET A 1 -15.42 28.77 33.31
N LYS A 2 -14.18 28.58 32.83
CA LYS A 2 -12.99 28.13 33.57
C LYS A 2 -11.83 28.09 32.55
N LEU A 3 -11.02 29.14 32.62
CA LEU A 3 -9.72 29.27 31.94
C LEU A 3 -8.70 28.32 32.58
N SER A 4 -7.67 27.96 31.80
CA SER A 4 -6.23 28.00 32.14
C SER A 4 -5.48 27.12 31.13
N SER A 5 -4.94 27.63 30.03
CA SER A 5 -3.69 28.41 29.89
C SER A 5 -2.50 27.82 30.67
N LYS A 6 -1.60 27.14 29.96
CA LYS A 6 -0.18 27.07 30.29
C LYS A 6 0.66 27.20 29.01
N LEU A 7 1.08 28.44 28.80
CA LEU A 7 2.18 28.86 27.96
C LEU A 7 3.50 28.43 28.63
N PHE A 8 4.36 27.72 27.90
CA PHE A 8 5.79 27.60 28.25
C PHE A 8 6.61 28.02 27.02
N ILE A 9 7.19 29.21 27.12
CA ILE A 9 8.24 29.73 26.25
C ILE A 9 9.55 29.62 27.03
N PHE A 10 10.62 29.17 26.37
CA PHE A 10 12.04 29.57 26.45
C PHE A 10 12.89 28.40 25.91
N VAL A 11 14.02 28.49 25.19
CA VAL A 11 14.80 29.53 24.52
C VAL A 11 16.00 28.76 23.87
N LEU A 12 16.39 29.16 22.66
CA LEU A 12 17.77 29.29 22.14
C LEU A 12 18.83 28.18 22.42
N ALA A 13 19.41 27.59 21.36
CA ALA A 13 20.86 27.64 21.08
C ALA A 13 21.23 26.98 19.74
N SER A 14 22.12 27.65 19.03
CA SER A 14 22.69 27.36 17.72
C SER A 14 23.87 26.38 17.81
N ALA A 15 24.09 25.55 16.79
CA ALA A 15 25.42 25.07 16.39
C ALA A 15 25.39 24.37 15.02
N THR A 16 25.75 25.12 13.97
CA THR A 16 26.22 24.57 12.69
C THR A 16 27.68 24.13 12.82
N PHE A 17 28.00 22.90 12.40
CA PHE A 17 29.36 22.48 12.08
C PHE A 17 29.30 21.66 10.79
N GLY A 18 29.98 22.14 9.74
CA GLY A 18 30.27 21.38 8.53
C GLY A 18 31.69 20.83 8.59
N LEU A 19 31.93 19.71 7.92
CA LEU A 19 33.23 19.39 7.32
C LEU A 19 33.01 18.63 6.01
N VAL A 20 33.66 19.16 4.98
CA VAL A 20 33.83 18.67 3.62
C VAL A 20 34.78 17.47 3.62
N GLY A 21 34.49 16.44 2.82
CA GLY A 21 35.39 15.32 2.53
C GLY A 21 35.45 15.00 1.04
N CYS A 22 36.54 15.41 0.39
CA CYS A 22 36.97 15.10 -0.98
C CYS A 22 37.33 13.61 -1.11
N LYS A 23 36.83 12.90 -2.13
CA LYS A 23 37.44 12.64 -3.46
C LYS A 23 38.70 11.76 -3.42
N ASP A 24 38.53 10.51 -3.87
CA ASP A 24 39.58 9.69 -4.45
C ASP A 24 39.16 9.28 -5.87
N GLU A 25 39.86 9.83 -6.87
CA GLU A 25 39.93 9.29 -8.22
C GLU A 25 41.26 8.53 -8.34
N GLY A 26 41.17 7.22 -8.55
CA GLY A 26 42.31 6.37 -8.87
C GLY A 26 42.03 5.58 -10.14
N THR A 27 42.37 6.16 -11.28
CA THR A 27 42.48 5.46 -12.57
C THR A 27 43.62 4.45 -12.54
N ASN A 28 43.38 3.22 -12.99
CA ASN A 28 44.38 2.51 -13.79
C ASN A 28 43.71 1.51 -14.74
N ALA A 29 44.17 1.57 -15.98
CA ALA A 29 43.63 0.87 -17.14
C ALA A 29 44.30 -0.50 -17.33
N GLY A 30 43.51 -1.45 -17.83
CA GLY A 30 43.91 -2.45 -18.83
C GLY A 30 44.66 -3.69 -18.33
N THR A 31 44.04 -4.86 -18.47
CA THR A 31 44.30 -5.86 -19.54
C THR A 31 43.84 -7.24 -19.04
N GLY A 32 42.95 -7.91 -19.77
CA GLY A 32 42.57 -9.29 -19.48
C GLY A 32 41.25 -9.67 -20.14
N VAL A 33 41.30 -9.95 -21.44
CA VAL A 33 40.16 -10.51 -22.20
C VAL A 33 40.15 -12.01 -21.91
N GLU A 34 39.24 -12.48 -21.06
CA GLU A 34 38.82 -13.88 -21.02
C GLU A 34 37.31 -13.90 -21.28
N SER A 35 36.97 -14.28 -22.51
CA SER A 35 35.60 -14.44 -22.98
C SER A 35 35.01 -15.70 -22.38
N SER A 36 34.57 -15.63 -21.12
CA SER A 36 33.65 -16.62 -20.58
C SER A 36 32.30 -16.47 -21.29
N PRO A 37 31.63 -17.57 -21.67
CA PRO A 37 30.29 -17.50 -22.26
C PRO A 37 29.35 -16.76 -21.28
N PRO A 38 28.36 -15.99 -21.79
CA PRO A 38 27.42 -15.30 -20.92
C PRO A 38 26.78 -16.32 -19.97
N PRO A 39 26.60 -15.98 -18.68
CA PRO A 39 25.80 -16.81 -17.81
C PRO A 39 24.46 -17.04 -18.49
N ALA A 40 24.02 -18.30 -18.51
CA ALA A 40 22.67 -18.64 -18.94
C ALA A 40 21.73 -17.64 -18.30
N THR A 41 20.93 -16.96 -19.12
CA THR A 41 19.74 -16.25 -18.66
C THR A 41 18.91 -17.31 -17.94
N VAL A 42 19.02 -17.36 -16.62
CA VAL A 42 17.96 -17.93 -15.81
C VAL A 42 16.76 -17.07 -16.14
N ASP A 43 15.89 -17.68 -16.94
CA ASP A 43 14.52 -17.26 -17.09
C ASP A 43 13.95 -17.27 -15.67
N ASP A 44 13.98 -16.12 -15.01
CA ASP A 44 13.49 -15.92 -13.65
C ASP A 44 11.96 -15.70 -13.68
N HIS A 45 11.29 -16.51 -14.51
CA HIS A 45 9.85 -16.72 -14.44
C HIS A 45 9.61 -18.10 -13.80
N ALA A 46 10.26 -18.34 -12.66
CA ALA A 46 9.70 -19.26 -11.68
C ALA A 46 8.37 -18.65 -11.25
N GLY A 47 7.29 -19.04 -11.93
CA GLY A 47 5.93 -18.64 -11.62
C GLY A 47 5.62 -19.03 -10.18
N HIS A 48 5.85 -18.10 -9.27
CA HIS A 48 5.32 -18.17 -7.92
C HIS A 48 3.82 -17.99 -8.08
N ALA A 49 3.05 -19.03 -7.77
CA ALA A 49 1.62 -18.91 -7.69
C ALA A 49 1.32 -18.05 -6.46
N HIS A 50 1.09 -16.75 -6.67
CA HIS A 50 0.55 -15.87 -5.66
C HIS A 50 -0.95 -16.19 -5.50
N PRO A 51 -1.49 -16.12 -4.28
CA PRO A 51 -2.94 -16.23 -4.11
C PRO A 51 -3.63 -15.17 -4.96
N THR A 52 -4.74 -15.55 -5.60
CA THR A 52 -5.56 -14.61 -6.39
C THR A 52 -6.57 -13.87 -5.52
N GLU A 53 -6.86 -14.39 -4.33
CA GLU A 53 -7.78 -13.80 -3.34
C GLU A 53 -7.16 -13.81 -1.94
N GLY A 54 -7.61 -12.89 -1.10
CA GLY A 54 -7.23 -12.86 0.30
C GLY A 54 -8.04 -13.79 1.21
N PRO A 55 -7.73 -13.83 2.52
CA PRO A 55 -8.40 -14.71 3.49
C PRO A 55 -9.90 -14.44 3.70
N HIS A 56 -10.40 -13.30 3.23
CA HIS A 56 -11.80 -12.91 3.29
C HIS A 56 -12.47 -12.96 1.91
N HIS A 57 -11.84 -13.59 0.92
CA HIS A 57 -12.32 -13.72 -0.47
C HIS A 57 -12.44 -12.38 -1.22
N GLY A 58 -11.58 -11.42 -0.87
CA GLY A 58 -11.44 -10.14 -1.53
C GLY A 58 -10.27 -10.07 -2.52
N GLY A 59 -10.26 -8.98 -3.29
CA GLY A 59 -9.17 -8.67 -4.21
C GLY A 59 -7.91 -8.23 -3.46
N LEU A 60 -6.76 -8.77 -3.85
CA LEU A 60 -5.48 -8.42 -3.25
C LEU A 60 -4.89 -7.14 -3.86
N ILE A 61 -4.25 -6.36 -3.00
CA ILE A 61 -3.55 -5.12 -3.31
C ILE A 61 -2.11 -5.27 -2.83
N GLU A 62 -1.16 -5.33 -3.75
CA GLU A 62 0.26 -5.39 -3.41
C GLU A 62 0.77 -4.05 -2.85
N LEU A 63 1.60 -4.11 -1.80
CA LEU A 63 2.16 -2.94 -1.15
C LEU A 63 3.67 -3.05 -1.01
N GLY A 64 4.39 -2.16 -1.70
CA GLY A 64 5.83 -2.00 -1.53
C GLY A 64 6.65 -3.22 -1.96
N ASN A 65 6.36 -3.76 -3.16
CA ASN A 65 7.00 -4.97 -3.69
C ASN A 65 6.77 -6.18 -2.78
N GLU A 66 5.50 -6.44 -2.48
CA GLU A 66 5.03 -7.55 -1.64
C GLU A 66 5.53 -7.57 -0.19
N GLU A 67 6.07 -6.46 0.31
CA GLU A 67 6.41 -6.33 1.74
C GLU A 67 5.16 -6.53 2.62
N TYR A 68 4.02 -6.06 2.10
CA TYR A 68 2.69 -6.25 2.65
C TYR A 68 1.69 -6.46 1.52
N HIS A 69 0.51 -6.95 1.90
CA HIS A 69 -0.67 -6.92 1.04
C HIS A 69 -1.77 -6.16 1.77
N ALA A 70 -2.74 -5.68 1.01
CA ALA A 70 -4.05 -5.40 1.54
C ALA A 70 -5.08 -6.24 0.78
N GLU A 71 -6.23 -6.46 1.38
CA GLU A 71 -7.36 -7.13 0.75
C GLU A 71 -8.55 -6.17 0.78
N LEU A 72 -9.18 -6.01 -0.38
CA LEU A 72 -10.38 -5.21 -0.57
C LEU A 72 -11.60 -6.12 -0.66
N ILE A 73 -12.58 -5.84 0.19
CA ILE A 73 -13.93 -6.38 0.10
C ILE A 73 -14.84 -5.22 -0.31
N HIS A 74 -15.47 -5.38 -1.47
CA HIS A 74 -16.58 -4.53 -1.90
C HIS A 74 -17.87 -5.33 -1.68
N ASP A 75 -18.77 -4.79 -0.87
CA ASP A 75 -20.09 -5.39 -0.62
C ASP A 75 -21.14 -4.62 -1.40
N ASP A 76 -21.56 -5.16 -2.55
CA ASP A 76 -22.49 -4.52 -3.49
C ASP A 76 -23.88 -4.30 -2.89
N ASP A 77 -24.28 -5.11 -1.90
CA ASP A 77 -25.58 -4.98 -1.23
C ASP A 77 -25.65 -3.74 -0.33
N THR A 78 -24.53 -3.41 0.30
CA THR A 78 -24.42 -2.30 1.27
C THR A 78 -23.67 -1.08 0.74
N GLY A 79 -22.96 -1.22 -0.39
CA GLY A 79 -22.01 -0.24 -0.91
C GLY A 79 -20.82 -0.01 0.02
N SER A 80 -20.53 -0.95 0.92
CA SER A 80 -19.45 -0.80 1.90
C SER A 80 -18.13 -1.33 1.35
N VAL A 81 -17.06 -0.61 1.68
CA VAL A 81 -15.70 -0.98 1.29
C VAL A 81 -14.89 -1.26 2.53
N THR A 82 -14.35 -2.46 2.60
CA THR A 82 -13.48 -2.90 3.69
C THR A 82 -12.08 -3.17 3.16
N ILE A 83 -11.07 -2.66 3.87
CA ILE A 83 -9.66 -2.97 3.66
C ILE A 83 -9.15 -3.75 4.86
N TYR A 84 -8.57 -4.92 4.62
CA TYR A 84 -7.73 -5.65 5.58
C TYR A 84 -6.26 -5.45 5.22
N VAL A 85 -5.43 -5.11 6.20
CA VAL A 85 -3.96 -5.06 6.02
C VAL A 85 -3.41 -6.45 6.32
N LEU A 86 -2.61 -7.00 5.42
CA LEU A 86 -2.10 -8.36 5.47
C LEU A 86 -0.56 -8.40 5.42
N ASN A 87 0.00 -9.54 5.81
CA ASN A 87 1.43 -9.81 5.73
C ASN A 87 1.92 -9.98 4.26
N ALA A 88 3.23 -10.18 4.10
CA ALA A 88 3.86 -10.40 2.79
C ALA A 88 3.34 -11.64 2.05
N ALA A 89 2.73 -12.60 2.74
CA ALA A 89 2.15 -13.80 2.11
C ALA A 89 0.65 -13.66 1.81
N ALA A 90 0.04 -12.51 2.13
CA ALA A 90 -1.41 -12.28 2.03
C ALA A 90 -2.27 -13.29 2.82
N THR A 91 -1.76 -13.83 3.93
CA THR A 91 -2.45 -14.90 4.70
C THR A 91 -2.90 -14.48 6.09
N GLU A 92 -2.26 -13.48 6.69
CA GLU A 92 -2.53 -13.07 8.07
C GLU A 92 -2.68 -11.56 8.15
N GLN A 93 -3.62 -11.11 8.98
CA GLN A 93 -3.85 -9.70 9.25
C GLN A 93 -2.70 -9.05 10.03
N VAL A 94 -2.34 -7.82 9.68
CA VAL A 94 -1.27 -7.03 10.28
C VAL A 94 -1.84 -5.73 10.84
N PRO A 95 -2.03 -5.60 12.16
CA PRO A 95 -2.57 -4.39 12.77
C PRO A 95 -1.59 -3.21 12.71
N ILE A 96 -2.05 -2.05 12.27
CA ILE A 96 -1.23 -0.84 12.10
C ILE A 96 -1.68 0.31 13.00
N GLU A 97 -0.77 1.24 13.27
CA GLU A 97 -1.01 2.45 14.08
C GLU A 97 -1.60 3.58 13.22
N SER A 98 -2.71 3.29 12.53
CA SER A 98 -3.45 4.27 11.74
C SER A 98 -4.90 4.32 12.19
N THR A 99 -5.47 5.52 12.29
CA THR A 99 -6.90 5.72 12.59
C THR A 99 -7.76 5.72 11.33
N GLU A 100 -7.14 5.87 10.16
CA GLU A 100 -7.78 5.85 8.85
C GLU A 100 -6.77 5.43 7.77
N VAL A 101 -7.28 4.90 6.67
CA VAL A 101 -6.56 4.76 5.39
C VAL A 101 -7.31 5.51 4.30
N THR A 102 -6.71 5.65 3.13
CA THR A 102 -7.30 6.43 2.03
C THR A 102 -7.33 5.64 0.74
N ILE A 103 -8.43 5.73 0.00
CA ILE A 103 -8.49 5.35 -1.41
C ILE A 103 -8.61 6.64 -2.22
N ASN A 104 -7.69 6.84 -3.16
CA ASN A 104 -7.80 7.90 -4.15
C ASN A 104 -8.35 7.31 -5.43
N VAL A 105 -9.41 7.90 -5.96
CA VAL A 105 -10.01 7.52 -7.24
C VAL A 105 -9.72 8.62 -8.24
N LYS A 106 -9.49 8.25 -9.49
CA LYS A 106 -9.50 9.19 -10.61
C LYS A 106 -10.68 8.84 -11.51
N HIS A 107 -11.73 9.65 -11.46
CA HIS A 107 -12.92 9.50 -12.29
C HIS A 107 -13.00 10.69 -13.26
N ASP A 108 -13.17 10.42 -14.56
CA ASP A 108 -13.20 11.46 -15.61
C ASP A 108 -12.02 12.46 -15.58
N GLY A 109 -10.85 11.99 -15.14
CA GLY A 109 -9.66 12.83 -15.00
C GLY A 109 -9.62 13.69 -13.74
N LYS A 110 -10.65 13.66 -12.90
CA LYS A 110 -10.71 14.39 -11.62
C LYS A 110 -10.29 13.47 -10.48
N PRO A 111 -9.39 13.93 -9.59
CA PRO A 111 -9.00 13.17 -8.41
C PRO A 111 -10.03 13.36 -7.29
N GLU A 112 -10.43 12.24 -6.69
CA GLU A 112 -11.34 12.16 -5.55
C GLU A 112 -10.68 11.31 -4.45
N GLN A 113 -10.96 11.63 -3.19
CA GLN A 113 -10.30 11.00 -2.05
C GLN A 113 -11.32 10.56 -1.01
N PHE A 114 -11.30 9.26 -0.71
CA PHE A 114 -12.19 8.63 0.26
C PHE A 114 -11.40 8.09 1.44
N LYS A 115 -11.97 8.22 2.63
CA LYS A 115 -11.35 7.77 3.88
C LYS A 115 -12.07 6.54 4.40
N LEU A 116 -11.30 5.54 4.80
CA LEU A 116 -11.79 4.36 5.49
C LEU A 116 -11.34 4.46 6.94
N ALA A 117 -12.28 4.45 7.89
CA ALA A 117 -12.00 4.56 9.30
C ALA A 117 -11.52 3.22 9.87
N ALA A 118 -10.60 3.26 10.83
CA ALA A 118 -10.19 2.07 11.58
C ALA A 118 -11.41 1.41 12.24
N SER A 119 -11.57 0.10 12.03
CA SER A 119 -12.59 -0.73 12.66
C SER A 119 -11.92 -2.01 13.18
N PRO A 120 -11.17 -1.93 14.29
CA PRO A 120 -10.30 -3.01 14.73
C PRO A 120 -11.03 -4.33 14.90
N ASP A 121 -10.36 -5.43 14.54
CA ASP A 121 -10.86 -6.77 14.83
C ASP A 121 -10.61 -7.15 16.29
N ALA A 122 -11.28 -8.19 16.76
CA ALA A 122 -11.27 -8.58 18.18
C ALA A 122 -9.86 -8.90 18.72
N ASN A 123 -8.94 -9.32 17.85
CA ASN A 123 -7.57 -9.69 18.20
C ASN A 123 -6.57 -8.54 17.99
N ASP A 124 -7.01 -7.38 17.53
CA ASP A 124 -6.12 -6.24 17.31
C ASP A 124 -5.64 -5.66 18.64
N PRO A 125 -4.34 -5.37 18.77
CA PRO A 125 -3.82 -4.64 19.93
C PRO A 125 -4.50 -3.28 20.09
N GLN A 126 -4.67 -2.85 21.34
CA GLN A 126 -5.25 -1.54 21.65
C GLN A 126 -4.51 -0.41 20.89
N GLY A 127 -5.27 0.44 20.20
CA GLY A 127 -4.74 1.56 19.44
C GLY A 127 -4.22 1.19 18.05
N LYS A 128 -4.38 -0.06 17.62
CA LYS A 128 -4.09 -0.53 16.26
C LYS A 128 -5.35 -1.07 15.60
N SER A 129 -5.30 -1.17 14.28
CA SER A 129 -6.36 -1.76 13.47
C SER A 129 -5.74 -2.50 12.30
N SER A 130 -6.16 -3.73 12.05
CA SER A 130 -5.91 -4.43 10.79
C SER A 130 -7.00 -4.16 9.75
N ARG A 131 -8.21 -3.79 10.19
CA ARG A 131 -9.38 -3.56 9.34
C ARG A 131 -9.78 -2.09 9.27
N PHE A 132 -10.15 -1.63 8.08
CA PHE A 132 -10.61 -0.27 7.83
C PHE A 132 -11.87 -0.31 6.96
N VAL A 133 -12.86 0.53 7.26
CA VAL A 133 -14.18 0.48 6.61
C VAL A 133 -14.61 1.87 6.17
N SER A 134 -15.19 1.96 4.97
CA SER A 134 -16.00 3.09 4.50
C SER A 134 -17.40 2.59 4.15
N THR A 135 -18.39 3.44 4.42
CA THR A 135 -19.78 3.27 3.96
C THR A 135 -20.17 4.43 3.04
N ASP A 136 -19.18 5.06 2.41
CA ASP A 136 -19.38 6.11 1.44
C ASP A 136 -19.84 5.48 0.12
N ALA A 137 -21.09 5.74 -0.24
CA ALA A 137 -21.71 5.14 -1.42
C ALA A 137 -21.01 5.55 -2.72
N GLU A 138 -20.47 6.78 -2.79
CA GLU A 138 -19.75 7.26 -3.97
C GLU A 138 -18.45 6.49 -4.18
N LEU A 139 -17.76 6.10 -3.10
CA LEU A 139 -16.60 5.21 -3.20
C LEU A 139 -17.02 3.84 -3.77
N GLY A 140 -18.10 3.25 -3.29
CA GLY A 140 -18.59 1.96 -3.78
C GLY A 140 -18.91 2.02 -5.28
N GLU A 141 -19.70 3.03 -5.68
CA GLU A 141 -20.03 3.27 -7.09
C GLU A 141 -18.77 3.42 -7.97
N HIS A 142 -17.78 4.20 -7.53
CA HIS A 142 -16.51 4.36 -8.25
C HIS A 142 -15.69 3.08 -8.37
N LEU A 143 -15.83 2.12 -7.45
CA LEU A 143 -15.14 0.83 -7.55
C LEU A 143 -15.79 -0.10 -8.59
N ASP A 144 -17.04 0.15 -8.97
CA ASP A 144 -17.73 -0.58 -10.03
C ASP A 144 -17.60 0.08 -11.41
N GLU A 145 -17.17 1.33 -11.45
CA GLU A 145 -17.04 2.10 -12.69
C GLU A 145 -15.85 1.63 -13.54
N GLU A 146 -16.14 1.28 -14.80
CA GLU A 146 -15.10 1.02 -15.79
C GLU A 146 -14.22 2.26 -15.99
N GLY A 147 -12.91 2.06 -15.91
CA GLY A 147 -11.92 3.13 -16.14
C GLY A 147 -11.61 3.99 -14.91
N ALA A 148 -12.18 3.68 -13.75
CA ALA A 148 -11.65 4.16 -12.48
C ALA A 148 -10.19 3.67 -12.30
N ASP A 149 -9.33 4.52 -11.70
CA ASP A 149 -7.96 4.15 -11.32
C ASP A 149 -7.78 4.29 -9.80
N PRO A 150 -8.43 3.43 -8.99
CA PRO A 150 -8.37 3.49 -7.54
C PRO A 150 -7.00 3.06 -7.00
N LYS A 151 -6.44 3.89 -6.10
CA LYS A 151 -5.18 3.63 -5.41
C LYS A 151 -5.37 3.71 -3.89
N LEU A 152 -5.06 2.61 -3.21
CA LEU A 152 -4.96 2.56 -1.76
C LEU A 152 -3.70 3.28 -1.28
N VAL A 153 -3.81 4.04 -0.20
CA VAL A 153 -2.72 4.71 0.50
C VAL A 153 -2.86 4.49 2.01
N LEU A 154 -1.79 4.00 2.63
CA LEU A 154 -1.73 3.78 4.07
C LEU A 154 -0.29 3.94 4.61
N THR A 155 -0.16 3.98 5.93
CA THR A 155 1.13 4.02 6.62
C THR A 155 1.29 2.82 7.54
N ILE A 156 2.35 2.05 7.34
CA ILE A 156 2.72 0.90 8.16
C ILE A 156 4.08 1.21 8.79
N ASN A 157 4.17 1.17 10.12
CA ASN A 157 5.41 1.44 10.87
C ASN A 157 6.11 2.76 10.47
N GLY A 158 5.33 3.81 10.17
CA GLY A 158 5.84 5.12 9.77
C GLY A 158 6.28 5.24 8.30
N LYS A 159 6.20 4.17 7.51
CA LYS A 159 6.45 4.17 6.06
C LYS A 159 5.13 4.20 5.30
N SER A 160 5.02 5.10 4.32
CA SER A 160 3.84 5.17 3.46
C SER A 160 3.93 4.17 2.32
N TYR A 161 2.82 3.49 2.06
CA TYR A 161 2.64 2.53 0.98
C TYR A 161 1.52 3.00 0.06
N ARG A 162 1.62 2.57 -1.21
CA ARG A 162 0.58 2.77 -2.22
C ARG A 162 0.39 1.46 -2.98
N GLY A 163 -0.85 1.09 -3.23
CA GLY A 163 -1.20 -0.08 -4.01
C GLY A 163 -2.29 0.25 -5.02
N THR A 164 -2.26 -0.41 -6.18
CA THR A 164 -3.32 -0.34 -7.19
C THR A 164 -4.43 -1.30 -6.80
N ILE A 165 -5.67 -0.83 -6.86
CA ILE A 165 -6.85 -1.68 -6.78
C ILE A 165 -7.19 -2.06 -8.22
N ALA A 166 -7.13 -3.36 -8.53
CA ALA A 166 -7.48 -3.88 -9.85
C ALA A 166 -9.00 -4.11 -9.94
N HIS A 167 -9.56 -3.87 -11.13
CA HIS A 167 -10.93 -4.24 -11.46
C HIS A 167 -10.87 -5.52 -12.32
N ASP A 168 -11.15 -6.67 -11.71
CA ASP A 168 -11.22 -7.93 -12.46
C ASP A 168 -12.59 -8.03 -13.14
N HIS A 169 -12.68 -7.56 -14.38
CA HIS A 169 -13.84 -7.74 -15.25
C HIS A 169 -13.69 -8.90 -16.24
N ASP A 170 -12.71 -9.79 -16.01
CA ASP A 170 -12.61 -11.03 -16.78
C ASP A 170 -13.70 -12.01 -16.31
N HIS A 171 -14.93 -11.72 -16.71
CA HIS A 171 -15.89 -12.77 -16.98
C HIS A 171 -15.31 -13.63 -18.09
N GLU A 172 -14.59 -14.70 -17.73
CA GLU A 172 -14.39 -15.84 -18.62
C GLU A 172 -15.76 -16.45 -18.92
N GLY A 173 -16.47 -15.82 -19.87
CA GLY A 173 -17.51 -16.44 -20.64
C GLY A 173 -16.89 -17.59 -21.42
N HIS A 174 -16.81 -18.75 -20.79
CA HIS A 174 -16.66 -19.99 -21.54
C HIS A 174 -17.97 -20.25 -22.28
N ASP A 175 -18.08 -19.66 -23.48
CA ASP A 175 -18.98 -20.16 -24.51
C ASP A 175 -18.56 -21.60 -24.81
N HIS A 176 -19.30 -22.56 -24.26
CA HIS A 176 -19.22 -23.95 -24.67
C HIS A 176 -20.11 -24.12 -25.91
N GLU A 177 -19.48 -24.27 -27.08
CA GLU A 177 -20.10 -24.84 -28.29
C GLU A 177 -20.46 -26.31 -28.12
#